data_AF-A0A117J506-F1
#
_entry.id   AF-A0A117J506-F1
#
_cell.length_a   1.000
_cell.length_b   1.000
_cell.length_c   1.000
_cell.angle_alpha   90.00
_cell.angle_beta   90.00
_cell.angle_gamma   90.00
#
_symmetry.space_group_name_H-M   'P 1'
#
loop_
_entity.id
_entity.type
_entity.pdbx_description
1 polymer ?
#
loop_
_entity_poly.entity_id
_entity_poly.type
_entity_poly.pdbx_seq_one_letter_code
_entity_poly.pdbx_strand_id
1 'polypeptide(L)'
;MSKLRAFVRRLKDRIALNRRTFILYSILRVLVLLTLIRCIMTQRWEGVAISILVLVLFLVPSIVEDKAHIEIPGLFQAIIYTFIFAAEILGEIDHYYVLIPGWDTVLHTLNGFLCAAIGFSLVDLLNRSSKNISLSPIYVTIVAFCFSMTIGVLWEFVEFGFDTFLGMDMQKDTFVTSISSVALDPANEGNRVQIHDIATTAITTAAGNTTTINGYLDIGLIDTMKDLLVNFAGALVFSVIGYRHLKRNESGNWAEGLHVRPVPQEQYQENERRLDEMEAKREDKKRQRE
;
A
#
# COMPACT_ATOMS: atom_id res chain seq x y z
N MET A 1 -13.09 26.47 -16.12
CA MET A 1 -12.93 25.27 -15.27
C MET A 1 -11.71 25.50 -14.37
N SER A 2 -11.68 25.09 -13.09
CA SER A 2 -10.46 25.30 -12.28
C SER A 2 -9.31 24.42 -12.77
N LYS A 3 -8.06 24.91 -12.72
CA LYS A 3 -6.86 24.16 -13.15
C LYS A 3 -6.78 22.77 -12.51
N LEU A 4 -7.11 22.67 -11.21
CA LEU A 4 -7.16 21.39 -10.49
C LEU A 4 -8.21 20.41 -11.07
N ARG A 5 -9.39 20.90 -11.45
CA ARG A 5 -10.44 20.04 -12.04
C ARG A 5 -10.04 19.52 -13.42
N ALA A 6 -9.34 20.32 -14.22
CA ALA A 6 -8.78 19.87 -15.50
C ALA A 6 -7.68 18.82 -15.28
N PHE A 7 -6.77 19.06 -14.33
CA PHE A 7 -5.71 18.10 -13.97
C PHE A 7 -6.27 16.74 -13.54
N VAL A 8 -7.16 16.70 -12.54
CA VAL A 8 -7.78 15.45 -12.07
C VAL A 8 -8.55 14.73 -13.18
N ARG A 9 -9.12 15.50 -14.12
CA ARG A 9 -9.83 14.93 -15.26
C ARG A 9 -8.85 14.27 -16.23
N ARG A 10 -7.75 14.94 -16.58
CA ARG A 10 -6.69 14.38 -17.45
C ARG A 10 -6.12 13.09 -16.87
N LEU A 11 -5.92 13.03 -15.56
CA LEU A 11 -5.51 11.79 -14.87
C LEU A 11 -6.51 10.63 -15.07
N LYS A 12 -7.81 10.90 -14.91
CA LYS A 12 -8.86 9.89 -15.14
C LYS A 12 -8.93 9.45 -16.60
N ASP A 13 -8.66 10.36 -17.52
CA ASP A 13 -8.60 10.06 -18.95
C ASP A 13 -7.40 9.17 -19.29
N ARG A 14 -6.26 9.38 -18.61
CA ARG A 14 -5.10 8.49 -18.72
C ARG A 14 -5.46 7.06 -18.29
N ILE A 15 -6.15 6.88 -17.17
CA ILE A 15 -6.66 5.56 -16.73
C ILE A 15 -7.62 4.98 -17.81
N ALA A 16 -8.43 5.83 -18.44
CA ALA A 16 -9.38 5.43 -19.49
C ALA A 16 -8.72 4.94 -20.79
N LEU A 17 -7.41 5.15 -20.99
CA LEU A 17 -6.68 4.57 -22.12
C LEU A 17 -6.73 3.03 -22.07
N ASN A 18 -6.76 2.43 -20.88
CA ASN A 18 -7.01 1.01 -20.68
C ASN A 18 -8.46 0.78 -20.21
N ARG A 19 -9.32 0.32 -21.13
CA ARG A 19 -10.75 0.12 -20.86
C ARG A 19 -11.03 -0.81 -19.69
N ARG A 20 -10.27 -1.90 -19.51
CA ARG A 20 -10.50 -2.88 -18.44
C ARG A 20 -10.18 -2.28 -17.08
N THR A 21 -9.00 -1.65 -16.99
CA THR A 21 -8.56 -0.96 -15.77
C THR A 21 -9.50 0.18 -15.40
N PHE A 22 -9.98 0.95 -16.39
CA PHE A 22 -10.94 2.03 -16.15
C PHE A 22 -12.31 1.55 -15.64
N ILE A 23 -12.80 0.41 -16.15
CA ILE A 23 -14.04 -0.20 -15.65
C ILE A 23 -13.86 -0.59 -14.18
N LEU A 24 -12.78 -1.30 -13.84
CA LEU A 24 -12.47 -1.68 -12.47
C LEU A 24 -12.35 -0.45 -11.55
N TYR A 25 -11.54 0.53 -11.93
CA TYR A 25 -11.38 1.80 -11.22
C TYR A 25 -12.74 2.47 -10.97
N SER A 26 -13.63 2.48 -11.99
CA SER A 26 -14.94 3.12 -11.88
C SER A 26 -15.86 2.38 -10.91
N ILE A 27 -15.86 1.04 -10.93
CA ILE A 27 -16.62 0.22 -9.99
C ILE A 27 -16.14 0.46 -8.56
N LEU A 28 -14.83 0.30 -8.30
CA LEU A 28 -14.25 0.51 -6.97
C LEU A 28 -14.51 1.93 -6.47
N ARG A 29 -14.36 2.93 -7.35
CA ARG A 29 -14.63 4.34 -7.01
C ARG A 29 -16.09 4.58 -6.64
N VAL A 30 -17.04 3.95 -7.33
CA VAL A 30 -18.47 4.05 -6.95
C VAL A 30 -18.70 3.42 -5.58
N LEU A 31 -18.10 2.26 -5.30
CA LEU A 31 -18.19 1.62 -3.98
C LEU A 31 -17.63 2.51 -2.88
N VAL A 32 -16.46 3.14 -3.10
CA VAL A 32 -15.86 4.10 -2.15
C VAL A 32 -16.79 5.30 -1.93
N LEU A 33 -17.43 5.82 -2.98
CA LEU A 33 -18.38 6.94 -2.84
C LEU A 33 -19.63 6.53 -2.04
N LEU A 34 -20.12 5.30 -2.21
CA LEU A 34 -21.22 4.76 -1.41
C LEU A 34 -20.79 4.62 0.06
N THR A 35 -19.58 4.11 0.32
CA THR A 35 -19.01 4.04 1.67
C THR A 35 -18.85 5.42 2.29
N LEU A 36 -18.36 6.40 1.54
CA LEU A 36 -18.24 7.79 1.99
C LEU A 36 -19.60 8.36 2.43
N ILE A 37 -20.64 8.18 1.59
CA ILE A 37 -22.00 8.62 1.92
C ILE A 37 -22.49 7.93 3.19
N ARG A 38 -22.29 6.61 3.30
CA ARG A 38 -22.64 5.84 4.51
C ARG A 38 -21.94 6.42 5.75
N CYS A 39 -20.63 6.66 5.69
CA CYS A 39 -19.85 7.20 6.81
C CYS A 39 -20.33 8.60 7.22
N ILE A 40 -20.70 9.46 6.26
CA ILE A 40 -21.30 10.78 6.55
C ILE A 40 -22.63 10.60 7.26
N MET A 41 -23.51 9.73 6.75
CA MET A 41 -24.84 9.49 7.35
C MET A 41 -24.76 8.91 8.76
N THR A 42 -23.75 8.07 9.03
CA THR A 42 -23.53 7.47 10.36
C THR A 42 -22.59 8.29 11.24
N GLN A 43 -22.18 9.49 10.82
CA GLN A 43 -21.24 10.37 11.54
C GLN A 43 -19.89 9.70 11.92
N ARG A 44 -19.42 8.74 11.10
CA ARG A 44 -18.11 8.09 11.26
C ARG A 44 -17.04 8.91 10.51
N TRP A 45 -16.54 9.97 11.15
CA TRP A 45 -15.62 10.94 10.53
C TRP A 45 -14.28 10.36 10.10
N GLU A 46 -13.75 9.40 10.83
CA GLU A 46 -12.56 8.64 10.44
C GLU A 46 -12.75 7.93 9.09
N GLY A 47 -13.86 7.21 8.94
CA GLY A 47 -14.23 6.57 7.67
C GLY A 47 -14.47 7.57 6.52
N VAL A 48 -14.89 8.81 6.82
CA VAL A 48 -14.94 9.90 5.85
C VAL A 48 -13.53 10.29 5.39
N ALA A 49 -12.60 10.48 6.32
CA ALA A 49 -11.21 10.81 6.00
C ALA A 49 -10.54 9.71 5.17
N ILE A 50 -10.67 8.44 5.58
CA ILE A 50 -10.16 7.27 4.86
C ILE A 50 -10.76 7.18 3.44
N SER A 51 -12.08 7.35 3.30
CA SER A 51 -12.71 7.31 1.98
C SER A 51 -12.20 8.42 1.04
N ILE A 52 -11.94 9.62 1.57
CA ILE A 52 -11.33 10.72 0.79
C ILE A 52 -9.89 10.37 0.42
N LEU A 53 -9.11 9.82 1.37
CA LEU A 53 -7.74 9.36 1.12
C LEU A 53 -7.71 8.33 -0.01
N VAL A 54 -8.57 7.31 0.02
CA VAL A 54 -8.67 6.28 -1.04
C VAL A 54 -8.97 6.90 -2.41
N LEU A 55 -9.89 7.87 -2.49
CA LEU A 55 -10.20 8.56 -3.75
C LEU A 55 -8.99 9.31 -4.33
N VAL A 56 -8.11 9.82 -3.46
CA VAL A 56 -6.83 10.43 -3.85
C VAL A 56 -5.82 9.37 -4.25
N LEU A 57 -5.68 8.30 -3.46
CA LEU A 57 -4.75 7.20 -3.71
C LEU A 57 -5.03 6.50 -5.05
N PHE A 58 -6.30 6.37 -5.46
CA PHE A 58 -6.66 5.85 -6.78
C PHE A 58 -6.13 6.68 -7.96
N LEU A 59 -5.71 7.93 -7.74
CA LEU A 59 -5.08 8.75 -8.78
C LEU A 59 -3.56 8.56 -8.84
N VAL A 60 -2.93 7.97 -7.80
CA VAL A 60 -1.48 7.84 -7.70
C VAL A 60 -0.85 7.13 -8.90
N PRO A 61 -1.37 5.97 -9.39
CA PRO A 61 -0.79 5.32 -10.56
C PRO A 61 -0.72 6.25 -11.78
N SER A 62 -1.82 6.95 -12.09
CA SER A 62 -1.86 7.89 -13.21
C SER A 62 -0.95 9.11 -13.03
N ILE A 63 -0.74 9.57 -11.79
CA ILE A 63 0.20 10.65 -11.46
C ILE A 63 1.64 10.18 -11.71
N VAL A 64 1.95 8.95 -11.33
CA VAL A 64 3.28 8.35 -11.52
C VAL A 64 3.56 8.15 -13.00
N GLU A 65 2.60 7.62 -13.77
CA GLU A 65 2.74 7.47 -15.23
C GLU A 65 3.02 8.82 -15.92
N ASP A 66 2.26 9.85 -15.55
CA ASP A 66 2.40 11.20 -16.10
C ASP A 66 3.76 11.83 -15.77
N LYS A 67 4.17 11.79 -14.49
CA LYS A 67 5.39 12.47 -14.03
C LYS A 67 6.68 11.73 -14.36
N ALA A 68 6.64 10.39 -14.38
CA ALA A 68 7.82 9.57 -14.63
C ALA A 68 7.94 9.13 -16.10
N HIS A 69 6.97 9.45 -16.96
CA HIS A 69 6.92 9.01 -18.36
C HIS A 69 7.04 7.48 -18.50
N ILE A 70 6.36 6.75 -17.63
CA ILE A 70 6.34 5.28 -17.58
C ILE A 70 4.94 4.74 -17.87
N GLU A 71 4.87 3.48 -18.33
CA GLU A 71 3.63 2.73 -18.45
C GLU A 71 3.54 1.72 -17.32
N ILE A 72 2.52 1.86 -16.48
CA ILE A 72 2.18 0.84 -15.48
C ILE A 72 1.23 -0.14 -16.17
N PRO A 73 1.59 -1.43 -16.31
CA PRO A 73 0.73 -2.40 -16.97
C PRO A 73 -0.66 -2.46 -16.33
N GLY A 74 -1.71 -2.66 -17.15
CA GLY A 74 -3.09 -2.62 -16.68
C GLY A 74 -3.41 -3.65 -15.58
N LEU A 75 -2.73 -4.80 -15.58
CA LEU A 75 -2.80 -5.79 -14.49
C LEU A 75 -2.23 -5.23 -13.19
N PHE A 76 -1.06 -4.59 -13.25
CA PHE A 76 -0.43 -3.99 -12.08
C PHE A 76 -1.30 -2.85 -11.52
N GLN A 77 -1.84 -1.98 -12.36
CA GLN A 77 -2.79 -0.95 -11.92
C GLN A 77 -4.02 -1.57 -11.23
N ALA A 78 -4.58 -2.65 -11.81
CA ALA A 78 -5.72 -3.34 -11.23
C ALA A 78 -5.40 -3.89 -9.84
N ILE A 79 -4.24 -4.53 -9.67
CA ILE A 79 -3.77 -5.03 -8.37
C ILE A 79 -3.63 -3.88 -7.37
N ILE A 80 -3.04 -2.74 -7.76
CA ILE A 80 -2.89 -1.58 -6.88
C ILE A 80 -4.27 -1.05 -6.43
N TYR A 81 -5.23 -0.90 -7.35
CA TYR A 81 -6.56 -0.41 -6.98
C TYR A 81 -7.31 -1.38 -6.07
N THR A 82 -7.23 -2.68 -6.35
CA THR A 82 -7.83 -3.71 -5.50
C THR A 82 -7.16 -3.76 -4.14
N PHE A 83 -5.83 -3.63 -4.07
CA PHE A 83 -5.07 -3.57 -2.82
C PHE A 83 -5.49 -2.39 -1.95
N ILE A 84 -5.48 -1.17 -2.50
CA ILE A 84 -5.90 0.04 -1.77
C ILE A 84 -7.34 -0.11 -1.26
N PHE A 85 -8.25 -0.63 -2.09
CA PHE A 85 -9.63 -0.87 -1.66
C PHE A 85 -9.74 -1.92 -0.54
N ALA A 86 -8.97 -3.01 -0.65
CA ALA A 86 -8.98 -4.09 0.34
C ALA A 86 -8.39 -3.66 1.69
N ALA A 87 -7.30 -2.88 1.68
CA ALA A 87 -6.68 -2.38 2.90
C ALA A 87 -7.55 -1.32 3.60
N GLU A 88 -7.94 -0.27 2.87
CA GLU A 88 -8.54 0.91 3.49
C GLU A 88 -10.05 0.79 3.67
N ILE A 89 -10.78 0.26 2.67
CA ILE A 89 -12.25 0.20 2.75
C ILE A 89 -12.69 -1.06 3.48
N LEU A 90 -12.20 -2.23 3.03
CA LEU A 90 -12.60 -3.49 3.64
C LEU A 90 -11.89 -3.72 4.98
N GLY A 91 -10.58 -3.46 5.03
CA GLY A 91 -9.76 -3.59 6.23
C GLY A 91 -10.18 -2.61 7.33
N GLU A 92 -9.96 -1.31 7.13
CA GLU A 92 -10.21 -0.32 8.19
C GLU A 92 -11.70 -0.03 8.42
N ILE A 93 -12.45 0.37 7.38
CA ILE A 93 -13.82 0.86 7.60
C ILE A 93 -14.81 -0.28 7.97
N ASP A 94 -14.65 -1.44 7.33
CA ASP A 94 -15.50 -2.62 7.52
C ASP A 94 -14.88 -3.67 8.46
N HIS A 95 -13.71 -3.36 9.05
CA HIS A 95 -13.04 -4.11 10.13
C HIS A 95 -12.54 -5.51 9.74
N TYR A 96 -12.18 -5.75 8.47
CA TYR A 96 -11.70 -7.07 8.05
C TYR A 96 -10.37 -7.46 8.70
N TYR A 97 -9.58 -6.50 9.17
CA TYR A 97 -8.39 -6.76 9.98
C TYR A 97 -8.70 -7.54 11.27
N VAL A 98 -9.90 -7.34 11.83
CA VAL A 98 -10.36 -8.04 13.04
C VAL A 98 -11.24 -9.23 12.70
N LEU A 99 -12.09 -9.10 11.67
CA LEU A 99 -13.13 -10.08 11.38
C LEU A 99 -12.65 -11.29 10.56
N ILE A 100 -11.64 -11.12 9.72
CA ILE A 100 -11.18 -12.16 8.80
C ILE A 100 -9.75 -12.59 9.17
N PRO A 101 -9.57 -13.81 9.71
CA PRO A 101 -8.25 -14.31 10.07
C PRO A 101 -7.28 -14.28 8.88
N GLY A 102 -6.11 -13.65 9.08
CA GLY A 102 -5.06 -13.55 8.07
C GLY A 102 -5.30 -12.51 6.97
N TRP A 103 -6.36 -11.69 7.05
CA TRP A 103 -6.59 -10.58 6.11
C TRP A 103 -5.38 -9.66 6.03
N ASP A 104 -4.96 -9.21 7.20
CA ASP A 104 -3.79 -8.40 7.43
C ASP A 104 -2.52 -9.03 6.82
N THR A 105 -2.21 -10.26 7.22
CA THR A 105 -1.06 -11.03 6.74
C THR A 105 -1.00 -11.13 5.21
N VAL A 106 -2.15 -11.35 4.55
CA VAL A 106 -2.21 -11.41 3.08
C VAL A 106 -1.87 -10.06 2.46
N LEU A 107 -2.38 -8.96 3.03
CA LEU A 107 -2.11 -7.62 2.54
C LEU A 107 -0.64 -7.25 2.72
N HIS A 108 -0.04 -7.49 3.90
CA HIS A 108 1.38 -7.20 4.10
C HIS A 108 2.30 -8.07 3.23
N THR A 109 1.94 -9.34 3.00
CA THR A 109 2.66 -10.20 2.05
C THR A 109 2.57 -9.65 0.62
N LEU A 110 1.38 -9.25 0.17
CA LEU A 110 1.17 -8.65 -1.15
C LEU A 110 1.92 -7.32 -1.27
N ASN A 111 1.92 -6.50 -0.23
CA ASN A 111 2.64 -5.23 -0.20
C ASN A 111 4.14 -5.44 -0.43
N GLY A 112 4.75 -6.41 0.29
CA GLY A 112 6.16 -6.75 0.10
C GLY A 112 6.47 -7.25 -1.30
N PHE A 113 5.58 -8.07 -1.86
CA PHE A 113 5.74 -8.53 -3.24
C PHE A 113 5.66 -7.37 -4.25
N LEU A 114 4.66 -6.49 -4.13
CA LEU A 114 4.42 -5.41 -5.07
C LEU A 114 5.47 -4.31 -4.95
N CYS A 115 5.88 -3.93 -3.74
CA CYS A 115 6.92 -2.94 -3.53
C CYS A 115 8.28 -3.43 -4.07
N ALA A 116 8.59 -4.73 -3.93
CA ALA A 116 9.75 -5.32 -4.60
C ALA A 116 9.62 -5.26 -6.12
N ALA A 117 8.42 -5.45 -6.69
CA ALA A 117 8.18 -5.29 -8.13
C ALA A 117 8.40 -3.85 -8.63
N ILE A 118 7.94 -2.86 -7.86
CA ILE A 118 8.18 -1.44 -8.15
C ILE A 118 9.68 -1.15 -8.08
N GLY A 119 10.34 -1.53 -6.97
CA GLY A 119 11.77 -1.33 -6.77
C GLY A 119 12.62 -1.96 -7.87
N PHE A 120 12.27 -3.19 -8.26
CA PHE A 120 12.89 -3.87 -9.39
C PHE A 120 12.73 -3.09 -10.69
N SER A 121 11.52 -2.65 -11.01
CA SER A 121 11.26 -1.94 -12.25
C SER A 121 11.97 -0.59 -12.30
N LEU A 122 12.07 0.13 -11.17
CA LEU A 122 12.82 1.38 -11.06
C LEU A 122 14.31 1.17 -11.30
N VAL A 123 14.92 0.16 -10.66
CA VAL A 123 16.35 -0.12 -10.81
C VAL A 123 16.67 -0.64 -12.20
N ASP A 124 15.82 -1.51 -12.76
CA ASP A 124 15.96 -2.00 -14.14
C ASP A 124 15.85 -0.87 -15.17
N LEU A 125 14.91 0.07 -14.98
CA LEU A 125 14.78 1.26 -15.81
C LEU A 125 16.03 2.15 -15.77
N LEU A 126 16.57 2.41 -14.58
CA LEU A 126 17.81 3.19 -14.40
C LEU A 126 19.02 2.47 -15.02
N ASN A 127 19.10 1.16 -14.86
CA ASN A 127 20.18 0.34 -15.41
C ASN A 127 20.16 0.34 -16.94
N ARG A 128 18.98 0.25 -17.57
CA ARG A 128 18.82 0.26 -19.04
C ARG A 128 18.98 1.64 -19.67
N SER A 129 18.62 2.70 -18.96
CA SER A 129 18.69 4.08 -19.46
C SER A 129 20.08 4.71 -19.32
N SER A 130 20.94 4.16 -18.45
CA SER A 130 22.29 4.67 -18.23
C SER A 130 23.33 3.87 -19.00
N LYS A 131 24.13 4.55 -19.83
CA LYS A 131 25.27 3.94 -20.54
C LYS A 131 26.44 3.56 -19.61
N ASN A 132 26.49 4.15 -18.40
CA ASN A 132 27.60 4.00 -17.46
C ASN A 132 27.30 3.01 -16.34
N ILE A 133 26.07 2.49 -16.26
CA ILE A 133 25.63 1.58 -15.20
C ILE A 133 25.31 0.23 -15.85
N SER A 134 25.94 -0.82 -15.34
CA SER A 134 25.70 -2.20 -15.76
C SER A 134 25.63 -3.09 -14.53
N LEU A 135 24.45 -3.15 -13.92
CA LEU A 135 24.20 -3.93 -12.71
C LEU A 135 23.98 -5.41 -13.07
N SER A 136 24.53 -6.29 -12.23
CA SER A 136 24.26 -7.73 -12.33
C SER A 136 22.82 -8.03 -11.87
N PRO A 137 22.20 -9.11 -12.37
CA PRO A 137 20.85 -9.52 -11.97
C PRO A 137 20.65 -9.60 -10.44
N ILE A 138 21.65 -10.10 -9.73
CA ILE A 138 21.59 -10.24 -8.26
C ILE A 138 21.54 -8.88 -7.56
N TYR A 139 22.31 -7.90 -8.06
CA TYR A 139 22.33 -6.57 -7.47
C TYR A 139 20.98 -5.87 -7.65
N VAL A 140 20.39 -5.95 -8.84
CA VAL A 140 19.05 -5.39 -9.12
C VAL A 140 18.02 -5.94 -8.12
N THR A 141 18.03 -7.25 -7.88
CA THR A 141 17.05 -7.89 -6.99
C THR A 141 17.29 -7.63 -5.51
N ILE A 142 18.55 -7.45 -5.09
CA ILE A 142 18.87 -7.04 -3.71
C ILE A 142 18.38 -5.61 -3.47
N VAL A 143 18.62 -4.69 -4.40
CA VAL A 143 18.13 -3.31 -4.26
C VAL A 143 16.60 -3.28 -4.25
N ALA A 144 15.94 -4.05 -5.11
CA ALA A 144 14.48 -4.19 -5.12
C ALA A 144 13.93 -4.72 -3.78
N PHE A 145 14.59 -5.74 -3.22
CA PHE A 145 14.26 -6.29 -1.91
C PHE A 145 14.40 -5.23 -0.79
N CYS A 146 15.55 -4.53 -0.75
CA CYS A 146 15.80 -3.49 0.24
C CYS A 146 14.80 -2.33 0.10
N PHE A 147 14.47 -1.92 -1.14
CA PHE A 147 13.44 -0.92 -1.40
C PHE A 147 12.10 -1.35 -0.78
N SER A 148 11.69 -2.59 -1.00
CA SER A 148 10.46 -3.12 -0.42
C SER A 148 10.45 -3.14 1.10
N MET A 149 11.56 -3.56 1.73
CA MET A 149 11.67 -3.58 3.19
C MET A 149 11.64 -2.16 3.77
N THR A 150 12.28 -1.19 3.09
CA THR A 150 12.20 0.22 3.51
C THR A 150 10.77 0.74 3.46
N ILE A 151 9.99 0.42 2.43
CA ILE A 151 8.57 0.81 2.38
C ILE A 151 7.78 0.19 3.54
N GLY A 152 8.02 -1.09 3.85
CA GLY A 152 7.43 -1.76 5.01
C GLY A 152 7.73 -1.01 6.31
N VAL A 153 9.01 -0.74 6.59
CA VAL A 153 9.41 0.02 7.80
C VAL A 153 8.80 1.42 7.85
N LEU A 154 8.72 2.12 6.71
CA LEU A 154 8.09 3.44 6.66
C LEU A 154 6.60 3.36 6.98
N TRP A 155 5.92 2.27 6.64
CA TRP A 155 4.54 2.03 7.01
C TRP A 155 4.39 1.85 8.53
N GLU A 156 5.23 1.01 9.15
CA GLU A 156 5.25 0.85 10.63
C GLU A 156 5.46 2.19 11.35
N PHE A 157 6.26 3.10 10.79
CA PHE A 157 6.44 4.45 11.34
C PHE A 157 5.18 5.31 11.26
N VAL A 158 4.36 5.12 10.21
CA VAL A 158 3.07 5.79 10.10
C VAL A 158 2.12 5.26 11.15
N GLU A 159 2.02 3.94 11.31
CA GLU A 159 1.15 3.30 12.31
C GLU A 159 1.51 3.73 13.72
N PHE A 160 2.79 3.60 14.09
CA PHE A 160 3.29 4.06 15.38
C PHE A 160 3.04 5.55 15.62
N GLY A 161 3.19 6.38 14.58
CA GLY A 161 2.90 7.80 14.65
C GLY A 161 1.42 8.08 14.93
N PHE A 162 0.52 7.35 14.27
CA PHE A 162 -0.92 7.49 14.44
C PHE A 162 -1.36 7.03 15.84
N ASP A 163 -0.81 5.92 16.32
CA ASP A 163 -1.11 5.39 17.66
C ASP A 163 -0.62 6.35 18.75
N THR A 164 0.60 6.87 18.59
CA THR A 164 1.21 7.78 19.57
C THR A 164 0.54 9.15 19.60
N PHE A 165 0.29 9.77 18.44
CA PHE A 165 -0.10 11.18 18.39
C PHE A 165 -1.60 11.40 18.23
N LEU A 166 -2.33 10.41 17.72
CA LEU A 166 -3.75 10.53 17.42
C LEU A 166 -4.61 9.55 18.24
N GLY A 167 -3.98 8.70 19.07
CA GLY A 167 -4.67 7.74 19.92
C GLY A 167 -5.46 6.71 19.12
N MET A 168 -4.96 6.38 17.93
CA MET A 168 -5.47 5.28 17.11
C MET A 168 -4.87 3.95 17.59
N ASP A 169 -5.31 2.87 16.94
CA ASP A 169 -4.86 1.50 17.19
C ASP A 169 -4.62 0.83 15.83
N MET A 170 -3.62 1.34 15.12
CA MET A 170 -3.15 0.83 13.83
C MET A 170 -2.31 -0.42 14.05
N GLN A 171 -1.36 -0.41 15.00
CA GLN A 171 -0.54 -1.56 15.37
C GLN A 171 -1.32 -2.49 16.32
N LYS A 172 -2.11 -3.41 15.77
CA LYS A 172 -3.15 -4.12 16.50
C LYS A 172 -2.62 -4.84 17.75
N ASP A 173 -3.27 -4.58 18.88
CA ASP A 173 -2.92 -5.20 20.16
C ASP A 173 -2.96 -6.74 20.12
N THR A 174 -1.97 -7.38 20.76
CA THR A 174 -1.91 -8.84 20.90
C THR A 174 -1.94 -9.26 22.36
N PHE A 175 -2.86 -10.16 22.72
CA PHE A 175 -2.87 -10.77 24.05
C PHE A 175 -1.86 -11.91 24.13
N VAL A 176 -0.92 -11.80 25.07
CA VAL A 176 0.08 -12.83 25.37
C VAL A 176 -0.08 -13.36 26.79
N THR A 177 0.31 -14.61 27.01
CA THR A 177 0.27 -15.25 28.33
C THR A 177 1.66 -15.39 28.96
N SER A 178 2.69 -14.87 28.30
CA SER A 178 4.07 -14.94 28.80
C SER A 178 4.88 -13.75 28.33
N ILE A 179 5.69 -13.18 29.22
CA ILE A 179 6.61 -12.08 28.92
C ILE A 179 8.00 -12.36 29.48
N SER A 180 9.01 -11.78 28.85
CA SER A 180 10.39 -11.80 29.31
C SER A 180 10.96 -10.38 29.19
N SER A 181 11.23 -9.73 30.32
CA SER A 181 11.66 -8.33 30.33
C SER A 181 12.84 -8.09 31.27
N VAL A 182 13.78 -7.27 30.81
CA VAL A 182 14.88 -6.73 31.65
C VAL A 182 14.41 -5.56 32.51
N ALA A 183 13.33 -4.87 32.12
CA ALA A 183 12.79 -3.74 32.88
C ALA A 183 12.16 -4.15 34.22
N LEU A 184 11.91 -5.44 34.40
CA LEU A 184 11.39 -6.03 35.64
C LEU A 184 12.51 -6.43 36.61
N ASP A 185 13.78 -6.25 36.23
CA ASP A 185 14.92 -6.54 37.11
C ASP A 185 14.99 -5.51 38.26
N PRO A 186 14.71 -5.91 39.51
CA PRO A 186 14.73 -4.98 40.64
C PRO A 186 16.12 -4.43 40.92
N ALA A 187 17.19 -5.11 40.47
CA ALA A 187 18.58 -4.70 40.68
C ALA A 187 19.13 -3.83 39.54
N ASN A 188 18.42 -3.70 38.41
CA ASN A 188 18.91 -3.06 37.18
C ASN A 188 20.27 -3.60 36.69
N GLU A 189 20.51 -4.90 36.85
CA GLU A 189 21.74 -5.59 36.41
C GLU A 189 21.64 -6.14 34.99
N GLY A 190 20.46 -6.04 34.37
CA GLY A 190 20.17 -6.55 33.03
C GLY A 190 19.74 -8.02 33.03
N ASN A 191 19.34 -8.55 34.20
CA ASN A 191 18.80 -9.90 34.30
C ASN A 191 17.41 -9.95 33.67
N ARG A 192 17.13 -11.02 32.92
CA ARG A 192 15.80 -11.22 32.32
C ARG A 192 14.87 -11.85 33.35
N VAL A 193 13.79 -11.15 33.70
CA VAL A 193 12.70 -11.70 34.50
C VAL A 193 11.61 -12.22 33.57
N GLN A 194 11.17 -13.46 33.81
CA GLN A 194 10.14 -14.11 33.01
C GLN A 194 8.88 -14.31 33.85
N ILE A 195 7.74 -14.03 33.25
CA ILE A 195 6.42 -14.32 33.82
C ILE A 195 5.69 -15.20 32.80
N HIS A 196 5.25 -16.37 33.25
CA HIS A 196 4.51 -17.35 32.45
C HIS A 196 3.09 -17.49 32.99
N ASP A 197 2.21 -18.14 32.22
CA ASP A 197 0.83 -18.46 32.60
C ASP A 197 0.03 -17.24 33.09
N ILE A 198 0.22 -16.07 32.45
CA ILE A 198 -0.49 -14.84 32.81
C ILE A 198 -1.98 -15.03 32.49
N ALA A 199 -2.79 -15.16 33.53
CA ALA A 199 -4.23 -15.29 33.39
C ALA A 199 -4.92 -13.93 33.21
N THR A 200 -4.52 -12.93 34.01
CA THR A 200 -5.12 -11.59 34.01
C THR A 200 -4.10 -10.51 34.34
N THR A 201 -4.28 -9.33 33.76
CA THR A 201 -3.53 -8.11 34.11
C THR A 201 -4.49 -7.04 34.60
N ALA A 202 -4.16 -6.38 35.73
CA ALA A 202 -4.94 -5.28 36.29
C ALA A 202 -4.23 -3.94 35.99
N ILE A 203 -4.96 -3.02 35.36
CA ILE A 203 -4.49 -1.67 35.03
C ILE A 203 -5.21 -0.69 35.95
N THR A 204 -4.48 -0.12 36.91
CA THR A 204 -5.01 0.87 37.86
C THR A 204 -4.56 2.26 37.47
N THR A 205 -5.53 3.13 37.18
CA THR A 205 -5.30 4.55 36.86
C THR A 205 -4.91 5.33 38.12
N ALA A 206 -4.27 6.50 37.94
CA ALA A 206 -3.94 7.41 39.05
C ALA A 206 -5.18 7.90 39.84
N ALA A 207 -6.38 7.84 39.23
CA ALA A 207 -7.65 8.16 39.88
C ALA A 207 -8.21 6.98 40.72
N GLY A 208 -7.55 5.82 40.73
CA GLY A 208 -7.96 4.63 41.47
C GLY A 208 -8.87 3.66 40.70
N ASN A 209 -9.35 4.03 39.50
CA ASN A 209 -10.12 3.11 38.66
C ASN A 209 -9.24 1.96 38.18
N THR A 210 -9.74 0.73 38.29
CA THR A 210 -9.02 -0.47 37.87
C THR A 210 -9.79 -1.23 36.80
N THR A 211 -9.12 -1.52 35.68
CA THR A 211 -9.62 -2.37 34.59
C THR A 211 -8.82 -3.67 34.59
N THR A 212 -9.49 -4.81 34.52
CA THR A 212 -8.83 -6.12 34.41
C THR A 212 -9.01 -6.67 33.00
N ILE A 213 -7.91 -7.11 32.40
CA ILE A 213 -7.89 -7.75 31.09
C ILE A 213 -7.38 -9.20 31.21
N ASN A 214 -7.73 -10.05 30.24
CA ASN A 214 -7.25 -11.42 30.17
C ASN A 214 -5.86 -11.46 29.54
N GLY A 215 -4.91 -12.15 30.15
CA GLY A 215 -3.51 -12.15 29.71
C GLY A 215 -2.80 -10.83 29.94
N TYR A 216 -1.71 -10.62 29.19
CA TYR A 216 -0.94 -9.38 29.10
C TYR A 216 -1.12 -8.77 27.70
N LEU A 217 -1.27 -7.45 27.64
CA LEU A 217 -1.48 -6.73 26.38
C LEU A 217 -0.14 -6.27 25.80
N ASP A 218 0.24 -6.87 24.68
CA ASP A 218 1.34 -6.37 23.84
C ASP A 218 0.79 -5.29 22.90
N ILE A 219 1.32 -4.06 23.04
CA ILE A 219 0.87 -2.89 22.29
C ILE A 219 1.71 -2.81 21.02
N GLY A 220 1.23 -3.45 19.96
CA GLY A 220 1.73 -3.32 18.59
C GLY A 220 3.07 -3.98 18.26
N LEU A 221 3.90 -4.43 19.21
CA LEU A 221 5.21 -5.02 18.92
C LEU A 221 5.10 -6.30 18.10
N ILE A 222 4.22 -7.22 18.52
CA ILE A 222 4.02 -8.50 17.82
C ILE A 222 3.44 -8.27 16.43
N ASP A 223 2.51 -7.32 16.30
CA ASP A 223 1.88 -6.99 15.03
C ASP A 223 2.91 -6.42 14.05
N THR A 224 3.64 -5.38 14.45
CA THR A 224 4.77 -4.79 13.71
C THR A 224 5.74 -5.85 13.20
N MET A 225 6.16 -6.73 14.10
CA MET A 225 7.15 -7.75 13.75
C MET A 225 6.58 -8.79 12.80
N LYS A 226 5.32 -9.20 13.01
CA LYS A 226 4.61 -10.12 12.09
C LYS A 226 4.51 -9.50 10.70
N ASP A 227 4.19 -8.22 10.63
CA ASP A 227 3.92 -7.51 9.38
C ASP A 227 5.19 -7.31 8.56
N LEU A 228 6.27 -6.91 9.23
CA LEU A 228 7.61 -6.86 8.62
C LEU A 228 8.08 -8.24 8.16
N LEU A 229 7.78 -9.33 8.89
CA LEU A 229 8.16 -10.69 8.52
C LEU A 229 7.41 -11.21 7.29
N VAL A 230 6.11 -10.96 7.20
CA VAL A 230 5.31 -11.42 6.05
C VAL A 230 5.55 -10.52 4.83
N ASN A 231 5.83 -9.23 5.03
CA ASN A 231 6.34 -8.33 4.00
C ASN A 231 7.71 -8.80 3.47
N PHE A 232 8.62 -9.20 4.36
CA PHE A 232 9.90 -9.82 3.99
C PHE A 232 9.69 -11.06 3.11
N ALA A 233 8.76 -11.94 3.47
CA ALA A 233 8.48 -13.14 2.69
C ALA A 233 7.99 -12.81 1.28
N GLY A 234 7.05 -11.86 1.15
CA GLY A 234 6.56 -11.38 -0.15
C GLY A 234 7.66 -10.78 -1.02
N ALA A 235 8.49 -9.90 -0.43
CA ALA A 235 9.61 -9.28 -1.11
C ALA A 235 10.66 -10.30 -1.57
N LEU A 236 10.98 -11.29 -0.73
CA LEU A 236 11.92 -12.35 -1.05
C LEU A 236 11.40 -13.21 -2.22
N VAL A 237 10.12 -13.58 -2.19
CA VAL A 237 9.48 -14.31 -3.30
C VAL A 237 9.62 -13.54 -4.60
N PHE A 238 9.25 -12.25 -4.62
CA PHE A 238 9.40 -11.44 -5.82
C PHE A 238 10.87 -11.39 -6.30
N SER A 239 11.81 -11.13 -5.39
CA SER A 239 13.23 -11.00 -5.74
C SER A 239 13.83 -12.28 -6.34
N VAL A 240 13.43 -13.46 -5.84
CA VAL A 240 13.83 -14.75 -6.44
C VAL A 240 13.29 -14.86 -7.86
N ILE A 241 12.04 -14.49 -8.07
CA ILE A 241 11.42 -14.56 -9.39
C ILE A 241 12.06 -13.54 -10.35
N GLY A 242 12.27 -12.30 -9.91
CA GLY A 242 12.95 -11.25 -10.68
C GLY A 242 14.38 -11.63 -11.05
N TYR A 243 15.11 -12.31 -10.16
CA TYR A 243 16.47 -12.81 -10.43
C TYR A 243 16.46 -13.82 -11.57
N ARG A 244 15.51 -14.77 -11.53
CA ARG A 244 15.35 -15.79 -12.58
C ARG A 244 14.99 -15.16 -13.92
N HIS A 245 14.10 -14.17 -13.92
CA HIS A 245 13.71 -13.41 -15.11
C HIS A 245 14.93 -12.76 -15.78
N LEU A 246 15.74 -12.00 -15.04
CA LEU A 246 16.95 -11.36 -15.57
C LEU A 246 18.02 -12.36 -16.01
N LYS A 247 18.19 -13.48 -15.29
CA LYS A 247 19.24 -14.46 -15.60
C LYS A 247 18.92 -15.31 -16.85
N ARG A 248 17.64 -15.61 -17.08
CA ARG A 248 17.22 -16.54 -18.13
C ARG A 248 16.59 -15.87 -19.34
N ASN A 249 16.42 -14.54 -19.33
CA ASN A 249 15.59 -13.81 -20.31
C ASN A 249 14.19 -14.44 -20.47
N GLU A 250 13.67 -15.08 -19.42
CA GLU A 250 12.38 -15.77 -19.46
C GLU A 250 11.25 -14.73 -19.40
N SER A 251 10.63 -14.42 -20.55
CA SER A 251 9.44 -13.57 -20.67
C SER A 251 8.17 -14.34 -20.30
N GLY A 252 8.04 -14.77 -19.04
CA GLY A 252 6.78 -15.33 -18.55
C GLY A 252 5.68 -14.26 -18.54
N ASN A 253 4.43 -14.62 -18.88
CA ASN A 253 3.29 -13.70 -18.97
C ASN A 253 3.04 -12.85 -17.70
N TRP A 254 3.42 -13.35 -16.52
CA TRP A 254 3.26 -12.62 -15.26
C TRP A 254 4.28 -11.49 -15.11
N ALA A 255 5.50 -11.63 -15.67
CA ALA A 255 6.53 -10.59 -15.62
C ALA A 255 6.12 -9.40 -16.49
N GLU A 256 5.55 -9.64 -17.67
CA GLU A 256 5.04 -8.55 -18.52
C GLU A 256 3.88 -7.77 -17.88
N GLY A 257 3.05 -8.46 -17.09
CA GLY A 257 1.92 -7.84 -16.41
C GLY A 257 2.30 -7.02 -15.16
N LEU A 258 3.54 -7.10 -14.69
CA LEU A 258 4.03 -6.41 -13.48
C LEU A 258 5.29 -5.56 -13.71
N HIS A 259 5.95 -5.73 -14.85
CA HIS A 259 7.16 -4.99 -15.20
C HIS A 259 6.78 -3.61 -15.74
N VAL A 260 7.15 -2.57 -15.01
CA VAL A 260 6.95 -1.18 -15.44
C VAL A 260 7.99 -0.85 -16.51
N ARG A 261 7.53 -0.35 -17.66
CA ARG A 261 8.39 -0.07 -18.82
C ARG A 261 8.42 1.44 -19.09
N PRO A 262 9.55 1.99 -19.58
CA PRO A 262 9.55 3.34 -20.12
C PRO A 262 8.64 3.39 -21.34
N VAL A 263 7.86 4.46 -21.47
CA VAL A 263 7.05 4.68 -22.67
C VAL A 263 7.98 5.19 -23.78
N PRO A 264 8.04 4.54 -24.96
CA PRO A 264 8.71 5.12 -26.12
C PRO A 264 8.14 6.50 -26.43
N GLN A 265 9.00 7.46 -26.80
CA GLN A 265 8.58 8.85 -27.02
C GLN A 265 7.39 8.98 -27.99
N GLU A 266 7.36 8.16 -29.04
CA GLU A 266 6.27 8.13 -30.02
C GLU A 266 4.94 7.67 -29.40
N GLN A 267 4.98 6.61 -28.58
CA GLN A 267 3.79 6.11 -27.88
C GLN A 267 3.30 7.11 -26.82
N TYR A 268 4.21 7.80 -26.13
CA TYR A 268 3.86 8.85 -25.19
C TYR A 268 3.14 10.00 -25.90
N GLN A 269 3.71 10.50 -27.01
CA GLN A 269 3.08 11.54 -27.82
C GLN A 269 1.71 11.11 -28.36
N GLU A 270 1.57 9.85 -28.77
CA GLU A 270 0.29 9.31 -29.21
C GLU A 270 -0.75 9.28 -28.08
N ASN A 271 -0.35 8.87 -26.88
CA ASN A 271 -1.22 8.91 -25.71
C ASN A 271 -1.66 10.35 -25.39
N GLU A 272 -0.74 11.32 -25.43
CA GLU A 272 -1.08 12.73 -25.21
C GLU A 272 -2.07 13.26 -26.27
N ARG A 273 -1.87 12.93 -27.56
CA ARG A 273 -2.81 13.29 -28.62
C ARG A 273 -4.21 12.73 -28.38
N ARG A 274 -4.29 11.45 -27.98
CA ARG A 274 -5.57 10.81 -27.63
C ARG A 274 -6.26 11.48 -26.44
N LEU A 275 -5.50 11.90 -25.43
CA LEU A 275 -6.04 12.64 -24.29
C LEU A 275 -6.59 14.02 -24.72
N ASP A 276 -5.86 14.74 -25.56
CA ASP A 276 -6.30 16.03 -26.10
C ASP A 276 -7.56 15.90 -26.97
N GLU A 277 -7.65 14.84 -27.79
CA GLU A 277 -8.88 14.52 -28.53
C GLU A 277 -10.08 14.22 -27.62
N MET A 278 -9.85 13.49 -26.52
CA MET A 278 -10.89 13.20 -25.53
C MET A 278 -11.37 14.47 -24.83
N GLU A 279 -10.48 15.42 -24.55
CA GLU A 279 -10.82 16.74 -24.03
C GLU A 279 -11.62 17.55 -25.05
N ALA A 280 -11.13 17.67 -26.29
CA ALA A 280 -11.78 18.41 -27.37
C ALA A 280 -13.19 17.89 -27.68
N LYS A 281 -13.38 16.57 -27.76
CA LYS A 281 -14.70 15.93 -27.98
C LYS A 281 -15.69 16.27 -26.86
N ARG A 282 -15.22 16.49 -25.63
CA ARG A 282 -16.09 16.87 -24.51
C ARG A 282 -16.42 18.35 -24.51
N GLU A 283 -15.47 19.20 -24.86
CA GLU A 283 -15.73 20.64 -25.02
C GLU A 283 -16.73 20.89 -26.14
N ASP A 284 -16.61 20.17 -27.25
CA ASP A 284 -17.55 20.26 -28.37
C ASP A 284 -18.97 19.85 -27.96
N LYS A 285 -19.10 18.72 -27.26
CA LYS A 285 -20.39 18.29 -26.67
C LYS A 285 -20.97 19.28 -25.67
N LYS A 286 -20.12 20.05 -24.97
CA LYS A 286 -20.59 21.09 -24.04
C LYS A 286 -21.11 22.30 -24.80
N ARG A 287 -20.40 22.74 -25.84
CA ARG A 287 -20.84 23.82 -26.73
C ARG A 287 -22.14 23.51 -27.46
N GLN A 288 -22.35 22.25 -27.87
CA GLN A 288 -23.61 21.82 -28.52
C GLN A 288 -24.82 21.78 -27.57
N ARG A 289 -24.60 21.87 -26.25
CA ARG A 289 -25.66 21.83 -25.22
C ARG A 289 -25.96 23.21 -24.64
N GLU A 290 -25.18 24.22 -25.01
CA GLU A 290 -25.35 25.64 -24.65
C GLU A 290 -26.06 26.37 -25.79
#